data_AF-A0A6N6L136-F1
#
_entry.id   AF-A0A6N6L136-F1
#
_cell.length_a   1.000
_cell.length_b   1.000
_cell.length_c   1.000
_cell.angle_alpha   90.00
_cell.angle_beta   90.00
_cell.angle_gamma   90.00
#
_symmetry.space_group_name_H-M   'P 1'
#
loop_
_entity.id
_entity.type
_entity.pdbx_description
1 polymer ?
#
loop_
_entity_poly.entity_id
_entity_poly.type
_entity_poly.pdbx_seq_one_letter_code
_entity_poly.pdbx_strand_id
1 'polypeptide(L)'
;MSKIRFKIDWFAITVKGVGDMSLEHEAGRYWNLFFEEYLGKLTRLGHGGRGYKTVFTALGGAKVYVNPVNELNHYHIEFPATAVDAMPREVLRGFMRELDYRENREGSGYKVTRLDFAWDYINCSPSDFMAAVQENRIRTLAKRSTLKFDSSPMQEREDGGIGADTCYLGASSSERRIRLYNMHGFNRLEYVMRQDRADAVAREVLKFDVERWGGLAVPHLRDYIDVLAEPESGDLADWWEELIQEVPRAFLTVTDAAEVELLRLQMWIFKQVAPAFSVLVDCMGEGVLENVRFYGSFRDRSRYEHLLKNIKPEDFSPKIEQAIFA
;
A
#
# COMPACT_ATOMS: atom_id res chain seq x y z
N MET A 1 -19.89 24.87 8.88
CA MET A 1 -19.45 23.47 8.67
C MET A 1 -17.94 23.44 8.81
N SER A 2 -17.39 22.48 9.54
CA SER A 2 -15.94 22.27 9.66
C SER A 2 -15.39 21.75 8.33
N LYS A 3 -14.33 22.36 7.81
CA LYS A 3 -13.67 21.92 6.57
C LYS A 3 -13.11 20.49 6.75
N ILE A 4 -13.43 19.59 5.81
CA ILE A 4 -12.88 18.22 5.76
C ILE A 4 -11.35 18.27 5.83
N ARG A 5 -10.74 17.43 6.68
CA ARG A 5 -9.28 17.39 6.87
C ARG A 5 -8.71 16.04 6.47
N PHE A 6 -7.73 16.05 5.58
CA PHE A 6 -6.98 14.86 5.20
C PHE A 6 -5.79 14.63 6.12
N LYS A 7 -5.50 13.37 6.47
CA LYS A 7 -4.25 12.92 7.09
C LYS A 7 -3.89 11.48 6.72
N ILE A 8 -2.67 11.08 7.04
CA ILE A 8 -2.25 9.67 7.08
C ILE A 8 -2.54 9.16 8.49
N ASP A 9 -3.15 7.99 8.60
CA ASP A 9 -3.55 7.38 9.88
C ASP A 9 -2.78 6.08 10.19
N TRP A 10 -2.14 5.48 9.18
CA TRP A 10 -1.23 4.36 9.40
C TRP A 10 -0.19 4.33 8.29
N PHE A 11 1.05 3.98 8.64
CA PHE A 11 2.10 3.70 7.66
C PHE A 11 2.92 2.50 8.10
N ALA A 12 3.19 1.58 7.18
CA ALA A 12 4.12 0.48 7.41
C ALA A 12 4.92 0.15 6.16
N ILE A 13 6.21 -0.09 6.32
CA ILE A 13 7.15 -0.25 5.21
C ILE A 13 8.19 -1.33 5.52
N THR A 14 8.55 -2.10 4.50
CA THR A 14 9.68 -3.02 4.53
C THR A 14 10.80 -2.44 3.67
N VAL A 15 12.01 -2.35 4.21
CA VAL A 15 13.18 -1.82 3.51
C VAL A 15 14.23 -2.92 3.41
N LYS A 16 14.76 -3.15 2.20
CA LYS A 16 15.85 -4.10 1.99
C LYS A 16 17.15 -3.52 2.54
N GLY A 17 17.91 -4.34 3.26
CA GLY A 17 19.22 -3.98 3.75
C GLY A 17 20.24 -3.86 2.61
N VAL A 18 21.29 -3.08 2.84
CA VAL A 18 22.35 -2.84 1.84
C VAL A 18 23.73 -3.19 2.38
N GLY A 19 24.48 -3.95 1.57
CA GLY A 19 25.85 -4.34 1.89
C GLY A 19 25.94 -5.23 3.14
N ASP A 20 27.08 -5.15 3.82
CA ASP A 20 27.41 -5.98 4.99
C ASP A 20 26.98 -5.35 6.32
N MET A 21 26.25 -4.23 6.27
CA MET A 21 25.79 -3.53 7.46
C MET A 21 24.69 -4.34 8.16
N SER A 22 24.76 -4.45 9.49
CA SER A 22 23.68 -5.10 10.24
C SER A 22 22.36 -4.32 10.07
N LEU A 23 21.26 -5.04 9.89
CA LEU A 23 19.92 -4.46 9.75
C LEU A 23 19.52 -3.56 10.93
N GLU A 24 20.00 -3.91 12.13
CA GLU A 24 19.80 -3.10 13.33
C GLU A 24 20.48 -1.74 13.23
N HIS A 25 21.73 -1.70 12.75
CA HIS A 25 22.46 -0.45 12.57
C HIS A 25 21.85 0.40 11.45
N GLU A 26 21.47 -0.20 10.33
CA GLU A 26 20.83 0.52 9.22
C GLU A 26 19.48 1.12 9.63
N ALA A 27 18.62 0.32 10.28
CA ALA A 27 17.33 0.79 10.77
C ALA A 27 17.49 1.88 11.85
N GLY A 28 18.46 1.73 12.76
CA GLY A 28 18.81 2.74 13.76
C GLY A 28 19.30 4.04 13.15
N ARG A 29 20.08 3.99 12.06
CA ARG A 29 20.52 5.19 11.33
C ARG A 29 19.33 5.99 10.79
N TYR A 30 18.38 5.33 10.13
CA TYR A 30 17.16 6.00 9.66
C TYR A 30 16.30 6.53 10.79
N TRP A 31 16.20 5.75 11.86
CA TRP A 31 15.46 6.17 13.04
C TRP A 31 16.02 7.47 13.61
N ASN A 32 17.32 7.53 13.84
CA ASN A 32 17.97 8.70 14.41
C ASN A 32 17.89 9.91 13.47
N LEU A 33 17.96 9.68 12.16
CA LEU A 33 17.92 10.74 11.16
C LEU A 33 16.54 11.38 10.99
N PHE A 34 15.47 10.57 11.01
CA PHE A 34 14.12 11.05 10.68
C PHE A 34 13.18 11.08 11.89
N PHE A 35 13.24 10.11 12.78
CA PHE A 35 12.13 9.81 13.69
C PHE A 35 12.43 10.05 15.18
N GLU A 36 13.69 9.98 15.60
CA GLU A 36 14.07 10.07 17.03
C GLU A 36 13.62 11.38 17.69
N GLU A 37 13.69 12.51 16.97
CA GLU A 37 13.24 13.82 17.47
C GLU A 37 11.77 13.82 17.90
N TYR A 38 10.91 13.09 17.19
CA TYR A 38 9.45 13.11 17.38
C TYR A 38 8.93 11.91 18.18
N LEU A 39 9.57 10.75 17.99
CA LEU A 39 9.11 9.48 18.54
C LEU A 39 10.04 8.95 19.65
N GLY A 40 11.12 9.67 19.97
CA GLY A 40 12.09 9.28 20.98
C GLY A 40 12.98 8.11 20.53
N LYS A 41 13.80 7.64 21.46
CA LYS A 41 14.78 6.57 21.20
C LYS A 41 14.12 5.20 21.06
N LEU A 42 14.66 4.39 20.16
CA LEU A 42 14.32 2.97 20.07
C LEU A 42 14.72 2.24 21.35
N THR A 43 13.75 1.52 21.92
CA THR A 43 13.96 0.63 23.07
C THR A 43 13.68 -0.80 22.64
N ARG A 44 14.59 -1.72 22.95
CA ARG A 44 14.42 -3.14 22.61
C ARG A 44 13.35 -3.77 23.50
N LEU A 45 12.39 -4.48 22.89
CA LEU A 45 11.24 -5.05 23.60
C LEU A 45 11.53 -6.43 24.23
N GLY A 46 12.76 -6.94 24.10
CA GLY A 46 13.21 -8.19 24.71
C GLY A 46 12.74 -9.49 24.03
N HIS A 47 11.78 -9.41 23.11
CA HIS A 47 11.32 -10.55 22.31
C HIS A 47 11.08 -10.20 20.84
N GLY A 48 10.97 -11.23 20.00
CA GLY A 48 10.65 -11.12 18.57
C GLY A 48 9.15 -10.89 18.31
N GLY A 49 8.77 -10.74 17.03
CA GLY A 49 7.37 -10.56 16.62
C GLY A 49 7.22 -10.49 15.10
N ARG A 50 6.04 -10.87 14.57
CA ARG A 50 5.71 -10.84 13.12
C ARG A 50 6.76 -11.52 12.21
N GLY A 51 7.40 -12.57 12.69
CA GLY A 51 8.45 -13.28 11.94
C GLY A 51 9.85 -12.65 12.03
N TYR A 52 10.09 -11.75 12.98
CA TYR A 52 11.39 -11.14 13.26
C TYR A 52 11.93 -11.55 14.62
N LYS A 53 13.25 -11.71 14.70
CA LYS A 53 13.97 -12.11 15.93
C LYS A 53 14.07 -10.96 16.93
N THR A 54 14.11 -9.71 16.46
CA THR A 54 14.27 -8.52 17.29
C THR A 54 13.21 -7.47 16.96
N VAL A 55 12.59 -6.90 17.99
CA VAL A 55 11.66 -5.76 17.88
C VAL A 55 12.12 -4.63 18.79
N PHE A 56 12.11 -3.42 18.24
CA PHE A 56 12.25 -2.17 18.95
C PHE A 56 10.92 -1.43 18.96
N THR A 57 10.72 -0.64 20.01
CA THR A 57 9.55 0.24 20.17
C THR A 57 9.98 1.64 20.53
N ALA A 58 9.13 2.61 20.20
CA ALA A 58 9.28 4.01 20.56
C ALA A 58 7.93 4.62 20.97
N LEU A 59 7.89 5.95 21.16
CA LEU A 59 6.67 6.68 21.50
C LEU A 59 5.61 6.54 20.39
N GLY A 60 4.34 6.79 20.75
CA GLY A 60 3.21 6.66 19.83
C GLY A 60 2.96 5.21 19.37
N GLY A 61 3.59 4.22 20.01
CA GLY A 61 3.47 2.81 19.65
C GLY A 61 4.21 2.40 18.38
N ALA A 62 5.10 3.27 17.87
CA ALA A 62 5.92 2.97 16.70
C ALA A 62 6.85 1.77 16.95
N LYS A 63 7.09 0.98 15.91
CA LYS A 63 7.88 -0.26 16.01
C LYS A 63 8.85 -0.40 14.85
N VAL A 64 10.00 -1.00 15.15
CA VAL A 64 11.00 -1.42 14.15
C VAL A 64 11.31 -2.90 14.38
N TYR A 65 11.13 -3.71 13.35
CA TYR A 65 11.40 -5.14 13.37
C TYR A 65 12.63 -5.41 12.50
N VAL A 66 13.63 -6.08 13.07
CA VAL A 66 14.89 -6.41 12.39
C VAL A 66 15.21 -7.88 12.54
N ASN A 67 16.08 -8.39 11.67
CA ASN A 67 16.55 -9.77 11.65
C ASN A 67 15.39 -10.77 11.47
N PRO A 68 14.79 -10.85 10.27
CA PRO A 68 13.69 -11.77 10.01
C PRO A 68 14.14 -13.24 10.19
N VAL A 69 13.21 -14.09 10.61
CA VAL A 69 13.47 -15.52 10.89
C VAL A 69 13.86 -16.28 9.63
N ASN A 70 13.36 -15.84 8.47
CA ASN A 70 13.70 -16.42 7.15
C ASN A 70 15.04 -15.93 6.58
N GLU A 71 15.83 -15.19 7.36
CA GLU A 71 17.18 -14.72 7.02
C GLU A 71 17.26 -13.84 5.77
N LEU A 72 16.11 -13.31 5.31
CA LEU A 72 16.10 -12.31 4.26
C LEU A 72 16.71 -10.99 4.76
N ASN A 73 17.44 -10.30 3.90
CA ASN A 73 18.10 -9.04 4.26
C ASN A 73 17.11 -7.85 4.20
N HIS A 74 16.22 -7.72 5.19
CA HIS A 74 15.29 -6.59 5.29
C HIS A 74 14.86 -6.31 6.73
N TYR A 75 14.42 -5.08 6.97
CA TYR A 75 13.76 -4.66 8.20
C TYR A 75 12.41 -4.02 7.91
N HIS A 76 11.58 -3.89 8.94
CA HIS A 76 10.22 -3.38 8.84
C HIS A 76 9.96 -2.29 9.86
N ILE A 77 9.28 -1.23 9.45
CA ILE A 77 8.91 -0.10 10.32
C ILE A 77 7.39 0.06 10.28
N GLU A 78 6.79 0.26 11.45
CA GLU A 78 5.35 0.50 11.62
C GLU A 78 5.12 1.79 12.41
N PHE A 79 4.28 2.67 11.85
CA PHE A 79 3.76 3.87 12.48
C PHE A 79 2.23 3.76 12.58
N PRO A 80 1.70 3.45 13.78
CA PRO A 80 0.27 3.60 14.08
C PRO A 80 -0.17 5.07 14.01
N ALA A 81 -1.48 5.32 14.01
CA ALA A 81 -2.07 6.67 13.97
C ALA A 81 -1.43 7.64 14.97
N THR A 82 -1.27 7.20 16.22
CA THR A 82 -0.63 7.99 17.28
C THR A 82 0.83 8.36 16.99
N ALA A 83 1.59 7.51 16.29
CA ALA A 83 2.95 7.83 15.88
C ALA A 83 2.96 8.76 14.67
N VAL A 84 2.06 8.56 13.70
CA VAL A 84 1.93 9.43 12.53
C VAL A 84 1.51 10.84 12.94
N ASP A 85 0.54 10.96 13.86
CA ASP A 85 0.05 12.25 14.37
C ASP A 85 1.11 12.99 15.20
N ALA A 86 2.10 12.28 15.77
CA ALA A 86 3.16 12.87 16.59
C ALA A 86 4.31 13.48 15.77
N MET A 87 4.37 13.24 14.45
CA MET A 87 5.45 13.75 13.59
C MET A 87 4.92 14.67 12.47
N PRO A 88 5.66 15.72 12.08
CA PRO A 88 5.36 16.48 10.88
C PRO A 88 5.34 15.59 9.65
N ARG A 89 4.44 15.87 8.70
CA ARG A 89 4.26 15.07 7.47
C ARG A 89 5.50 15.08 6.59
N GLU A 90 6.26 16.16 6.68
CA GLU A 90 7.51 16.45 6.00
C GLU A 90 8.60 15.45 6.40
N VAL A 91 8.56 14.93 7.62
CA VAL A 91 9.46 13.86 8.09
C VAL A 91 9.22 12.59 7.29
N LEU A 92 7.96 12.16 7.18
CA LEU A 92 7.60 10.97 6.42
C LEU A 92 7.92 11.16 4.93
N ARG A 93 7.65 12.34 4.37
CA ARG A 93 8.03 12.70 2.99
C ARG A 93 9.54 12.62 2.79
N GLY A 94 10.32 13.20 3.70
CA GLY A 94 11.79 13.20 3.65
C GLY A 94 12.34 11.79 3.67
N PHE A 95 11.80 10.94 4.55
CA PHE A 95 12.16 9.53 4.61
C PHE A 95 11.85 8.78 3.31
N MET A 96 10.65 8.98 2.74
CA MET A 96 10.30 8.36 1.44
C MET A 96 11.23 8.80 0.31
N ARG A 97 11.59 10.08 0.25
CA ARG A 97 12.54 10.61 -0.75
C ARG A 97 13.94 10.02 -0.60
N GLU A 98 14.39 9.82 0.62
CA GLU A 98 15.68 9.18 0.89
C GLU A 98 15.67 7.71 0.43
N LEU A 99 14.58 6.98 0.69
CA LEU A 99 14.44 5.62 0.20
C LEU A 99 14.37 5.54 -1.33
N ASP A 100 13.64 6.44 -1.99
CA ASP A 100 13.61 6.56 -3.46
C ASP A 100 15.00 6.83 -4.03
N TYR A 101 15.75 7.75 -3.42
CA TYR A 101 17.10 8.08 -3.83
C TYR A 101 18.02 6.85 -3.79
N ARG A 102 17.94 6.05 -2.72
CA ARG A 102 18.74 4.84 -2.56
C ARG A 102 18.30 3.69 -3.44
N GLU A 103 17.00 3.50 -3.64
CA GLU A 103 16.50 2.48 -4.57
C GLU A 103 17.10 2.70 -5.98
N ASN A 104 17.14 3.96 -6.42
CA ASN A 104 17.70 4.34 -7.72
C ASN A 104 19.23 4.23 -7.79
N ARG A 105 19.95 4.53 -6.70
CA ARG A 105 21.43 4.59 -6.68
C ARG A 105 22.10 3.28 -6.28
N GLU A 106 21.53 2.58 -5.30
CA GLU A 106 22.11 1.42 -4.62
C GLU A 106 21.35 0.13 -4.95
N GLY A 107 20.20 0.21 -5.65
CA GLY A 107 19.33 -0.94 -5.91
C GLY A 107 18.61 -1.46 -4.67
N SER A 108 18.62 -0.68 -3.58
CA SER A 108 18.00 -1.04 -2.30
C SER A 108 16.50 -0.78 -2.35
N GLY A 109 15.75 -1.80 -2.73
CA GLY A 109 14.30 -1.66 -2.84
C GLY A 109 13.61 -1.51 -1.48
N TYR A 110 12.45 -0.87 -1.49
CA TYR A 110 11.52 -0.86 -0.36
C TYR A 110 10.11 -1.22 -0.84
N LYS A 111 9.24 -1.56 0.10
CA LYS A 111 7.83 -1.82 -0.16
C LYS A 111 6.97 -1.27 0.97
N VAL A 112 6.09 -0.31 0.67
CA VAL A 112 5.05 0.11 1.61
C VAL A 112 4.00 -0.99 1.68
N THR A 113 3.84 -1.57 2.87
CA THR A 113 2.99 -2.75 3.10
C THR A 113 1.62 -2.38 3.67
N ARG A 114 1.49 -1.19 4.27
CA ARG A 114 0.22 -0.63 4.72
C ARG A 114 0.26 0.89 4.69
N LEU A 115 -0.82 1.48 4.19
CA LEU A 115 -1.05 2.91 4.16
C LEU A 115 -2.53 3.16 4.40
N ASP A 116 -2.86 3.88 5.45
CA ASP A 116 -4.25 4.25 5.74
C ASP A 116 -4.37 5.77 5.58
N PHE A 117 -5.31 6.19 4.73
CA PHE A 117 -5.71 7.59 4.60
C PHE A 117 -6.96 7.85 5.43
N ALA A 118 -7.04 9.02 6.04
CA ALA A 118 -8.20 9.45 6.82
C ALA A 118 -8.68 10.84 6.36
N TRP A 119 -10.00 10.99 6.29
CA TRP A 119 -10.69 12.25 6.11
C TRP A 119 -11.62 12.49 7.30
N ASP A 120 -11.35 13.56 8.02
CA ASP A 120 -12.07 13.95 9.24
C ASP A 120 -13.19 14.93 8.91
N TYR A 121 -14.19 14.98 9.79
CA TYR A 121 -15.35 15.87 9.70
C TYR A 121 -16.22 15.61 8.46
N ILE A 122 -16.33 14.36 8.04
CA ILE A 122 -17.22 13.97 6.94
C ILE A 122 -18.68 14.16 7.37
N ASN A 123 -19.50 14.77 6.51
CA ASN A 123 -20.92 14.98 6.77
C ASN A 123 -21.77 13.74 6.46
N CYS A 124 -21.36 12.58 6.97
CA CYS A 124 -22.03 11.29 6.83
C CYS A 124 -21.72 10.46 8.08
N SER A 125 -22.76 9.98 8.77
CA SER A 125 -22.57 9.14 9.95
C SER A 125 -22.32 7.67 9.57
N PRO A 126 -21.80 6.84 10.49
CA PRO A 126 -21.66 5.40 10.26
C PRO A 126 -22.96 4.74 9.81
N SER A 127 -24.08 5.17 10.38
CA SER A 127 -25.42 4.66 10.07
C SER A 127 -25.89 5.08 8.68
N ASP A 128 -25.65 6.34 8.28
CA ASP A 128 -25.97 6.82 6.93
C ASP A 128 -25.18 6.05 5.86
N PHE A 129 -23.90 5.80 6.14
CA PHE A 129 -23.06 5.00 5.25
C PHE A 129 -23.54 3.55 5.14
N MET A 130 -23.94 2.93 6.26
CA MET A 130 -24.54 1.60 6.27
C MET A 130 -25.83 1.56 5.43
N ALA A 131 -26.72 2.54 5.61
CA ALA A 131 -27.96 2.66 4.84
C ALA A 131 -27.67 2.78 3.34
N ALA A 132 -26.71 3.63 2.95
CA ALA A 132 -26.29 3.75 1.55
C ALA A 132 -25.78 2.43 0.95
N VAL A 133 -25.08 1.59 1.71
CA VAL A 133 -24.67 0.25 1.24
C VAL A 133 -25.90 -0.65 1.04
N GLN A 134 -26.84 -0.64 1.99
CA GLN A 134 -28.03 -1.50 1.97
C GLN A 134 -29.02 -1.11 0.86
N GLU A 135 -29.13 0.19 0.58
CA GLU A 135 -30.00 0.77 -0.44
C GLU A 135 -29.41 0.69 -1.86
N ASN A 136 -28.27 0.03 -2.05
CA ASN A 136 -27.55 -0.03 -3.32
C ASN A 136 -27.06 1.32 -3.88
N ARG A 137 -26.92 2.34 -3.02
CA ARG A 137 -26.38 3.66 -3.37
C ARG A 137 -24.85 3.72 -3.37
N ILE A 138 -24.16 2.58 -3.40
CA ILE A 138 -22.70 2.52 -3.42
C ILE A 138 -22.23 1.71 -4.62
N ARG A 139 -21.34 2.32 -5.42
CA ARG A 139 -20.54 1.64 -6.46
C ARG A 139 -19.18 1.34 -5.87
N THR A 140 -18.84 0.07 -5.70
CA THR A 140 -17.58 -0.32 -5.04
C THR A 140 -17.01 -1.60 -5.59
N LEU A 141 -15.70 -1.77 -5.44
CA LEU A 141 -15.00 -3.03 -5.66
C LEU A 141 -15.08 -3.99 -4.45
N ALA A 142 -15.61 -3.53 -3.31
CA ALA A 142 -15.86 -4.37 -2.15
C ALA A 142 -17.05 -5.31 -2.38
N LYS A 143 -16.99 -6.53 -1.81
CA LYS A 143 -18.18 -7.39 -1.74
C LYS A 143 -19.13 -6.84 -0.68
N ARG A 144 -20.41 -6.61 -1.02
CA ARG A 144 -21.42 -6.12 -0.06
C ARG A 144 -21.57 -7.01 1.18
N SER A 145 -21.35 -8.33 1.04
CA SER A 145 -21.36 -9.28 2.16
C SER A 145 -20.28 -9.04 3.22
N THR A 146 -19.32 -8.15 2.96
CA THR A 146 -18.30 -7.74 3.95
C THR A 146 -18.71 -6.52 4.77
N LEU A 147 -19.91 -5.99 4.55
CA LEU A 147 -20.48 -4.93 5.39
C LEU A 147 -20.57 -5.41 6.84
N LYS A 148 -19.99 -4.63 7.74
CA LYS A 148 -20.07 -4.87 9.19
C LYS A 148 -20.38 -3.55 9.89
N PHE A 149 -21.27 -3.59 10.87
CA PHE A 149 -21.59 -2.45 11.72
C PHE A 149 -21.38 -2.85 13.18
N ASP A 150 -20.53 -2.10 13.87
CA ASP A 150 -20.27 -2.26 15.29
C ASP A 150 -20.78 -1.02 16.02
N SER A 151 -21.66 -1.21 16.99
CA SER A 151 -22.22 -0.13 17.82
C SER A 151 -21.86 -0.36 19.28
N SER A 152 -21.31 0.68 19.89
CA SER A 152 -20.90 0.71 21.30
C SER A 152 -21.58 1.90 21.99
N PRO A 153 -22.88 1.80 22.32
CA PRO A 153 -23.69 2.92 22.77
C PRO A 153 -23.28 3.49 24.14
N MET A 154 -22.52 2.73 24.94
CA MET A 154 -22.03 3.14 26.25
C MET A 154 -20.53 3.53 26.24
N GLN A 155 -19.88 3.49 25.08
CA GLN A 155 -18.47 3.84 24.97
C GLN A 155 -18.31 5.36 25.04
N GLU A 156 -17.44 5.83 25.92
CA GLU A 156 -17.02 7.23 25.94
C GLU A 156 -16.11 7.50 24.72
N ARG A 157 -16.45 8.55 23.99
CA ARG A 157 -15.69 9.07 22.86
C ARG A 157 -14.56 9.98 23.34
N GLU A 158 -13.62 10.26 22.46
CA GLU A 158 -12.49 11.15 22.79
C GLU A 158 -12.90 12.61 23.04
N ASP A 159 -14.08 13.02 22.56
CA ASP A 159 -14.67 14.34 22.84
C ASP A 159 -15.49 14.39 24.14
N GLY A 160 -15.51 13.30 24.92
CA GLY A 160 -16.33 13.15 26.12
C GLY A 160 -17.81 12.84 25.85
N GLY A 161 -18.22 12.70 24.58
CA GLY A 161 -19.54 12.21 24.22
C GLY A 161 -19.71 10.71 24.52
N ILE A 162 -20.95 10.24 24.53
CA ILE A 162 -21.27 8.82 24.73
C ILE A 162 -21.82 8.23 23.42
N GLY A 163 -21.38 7.03 23.10
CA GLY A 163 -21.82 6.26 21.94
C GLY A 163 -20.82 6.36 20.79
N ALA A 164 -20.26 5.21 20.40
CA ALA A 164 -19.36 5.09 19.28
C ALA A 164 -19.86 4.03 18.30
N ASP A 165 -20.04 4.42 17.04
CA ASP A 165 -20.44 3.53 15.96
C ASP A 165 -19.32 3.44 14.93
N THR A 166 -19.18 2.26 14.32
CA THR A 166 -18.26 2.04 13.20
C THR A 166 -18.91 1.17 12.13
N CYS A 167 -18.89 1.66 10.90
CA CYS A 167 -19.25 0.91 9.71
C CYS A 167 -18.00 0.51 8.93
N TYR A 168 -17.89 -0.75 8.55
CA TYR A 168 -16.80 -1.31 7.75
C TYR A 168 -17.35 -1.81 6.42
N LEU A 169 -16.58 -1.59 5.34
CA LEU A 169 -16.84 -2.18 4.04
C LEU A 169 -15.54 -2.69 3.43
N GLY A 170 -15.48 -3.99 3.10
CA GLY A 170 -14.27 -4.70 2.73
C GLY A 170 -13.74 -5.59 3.86
N ALA A 171 -13.13 -6.72 3.51
CA ALA A 171 -12.61 -7.68 4.48
C ALA A 171 -11.42 -7.10 5.26
N SER A 172 -11.20 -7.54 6.50
CA SER A 172 -10.03 -7.11 7.27
C SER A 172 -8.70 -7.58 6.66
N SER A 173 -8.72 -8.69 5.89
CA SER A 173 -7.57 -9.26 5.20
C SER A 173 -7.38 -8.75 3.77
N SER A 174 -8.34 -7.99 3.20
CA SER A 174 -8.19 -7.49 1.83
C SER A 174 -7.16 -6.37 1.74
N GLU A 175 -6.66 -6.16 0.52
CA GLU A 175 -5.74 -5.06 0.21
C GLU A 175 -6.38 -3.68 0.37
N ARG A 176 -7.71 -3.60 0.30
CA ARG A 176 -8.48 -2.36 0.41
C ARG A 176 -9.66 -2.56 1.33
N ARG A 177 -9.93 -1.58 2.21
CA ARG A 177 -11.08 -1.56 3.11
C ARG A 177 -11.44 -0.12 3.48
N ILE A 178 -12.73 0.16 3.62
CA ILE A 178 -13.25 1.41 4.16
C ILE A 178 -13.67 1.22 5.61
N ARG A 179 -13.41 2.23 6.44
CA ARG A 179 -14.00 2.38 7.79
C ARG A 179 -14.64 3.76 7.88
N LEU A 180 -15.84 3.86 8.43
CA LEU A 180 -16.44 5.12 8.81
C LEU A 180 -16.92 5.05 10.25
N TYR A 181 -16.39 5.91 11.11
CA TYR A 181 -16.65 5.88 12.56
C TYR A 181 -16.64 7.26 13.18
N ASN A 182 -17.19 7.38 14.39
CA ASN A 182 -17.35 8.66 15.09
C ASN A 182 -16.65 8.75 16.46
N MET A 183 -15.73 7.83 16.76
CA MET A 183 -15.02 7.72 18.05
C MET A 183 -14.32 9.02 18.51
N HIS A 184 -13.88 9.87 17.57
CA HIS A 184 -13.18 11.11 17.87
C HIS A 184 -14.12 12.31 18.16
N GLY A 185 -15.44 12.08 18.23
CA GLY A 185 -16.44 13.15 18.32
C GLY A 185 -16.89 13.74 16.98
N PHE A 186 -16.21 13.37 15.90
CA PHE A 186 -16.57 13.67 14.51
C PHE A 186 -16.52 12.40 13.67
N ASN A 187 -17.23 12.39 12.54
CA ASN A 187 -17.16 11.27 11.60
C ASN A 187 -15.84 11.31 10.83
N ARG A 188 -15.12 10.19 10.87
CA ARG A 188 -13.90 9.95 10.09
C ARG A 188 -14.16 8.84 9.09
N LEU A 189 -13.85 9.12 7.83
CA LEU A 189 -13.73 8.10 6.79
C LEU A 189 -12.26 7.70 6.65
N GLU A 190 -11.98 6.41 6.70
CA GLU A 190 -10.66 5.87 6.44
C GLU A 190 -10.65 4.92 5.26
N TYR A 191 -9.59 5.04 4.45
CA TYR A 191 -9.26 4.13 3.38
C TYR A 191 -7.97 3.40 3.71
N VAL A 192 -8.14 2.14 4.12
CA VAL A 192 -7.06 1.23 4.51
C VAL A 192 -6.56 0.52 3.28
N MET A 193 -5.27 0.66 2.97
CA MET A 193 -4.60 -0.02 1.87
C MET A 193 -3.47 -0.90 2.38
N ARG A 194 -3.25 -2.06 1.75
CA ARG A 194 -2.17 -3.01 2.09
C ARG A 194 -1.46 -3.52 0.84
N GLN A 195 -0.29 -4.12 1.07
CA GLN A 195 0.50 -4.82 0.05
C GLN A 195 0.74 -3.95 -1.19
N ASP A 196 0.49 -4.47 -2.39
CA ASP A 196 0.84 -3.83 -3.65
C ASP A 196 0.04 -2.53 -3.85
N ARG A 197 -1.21 -2.46 -3.35
CA ARG A 197 -1.98 -1.21 -3.38
C ARG A 197 -1.37 -0.13 -2.50
N ALA A 198 -0.91 -0.49 -1.30
CA ALA A 198 -0.27 0.49 -0.41
C ALA A 198 1.02 1.02 -1.02
N ASP A 199 1.83 0.15 -1.62
CA ASP A 199 3.09 0.55 -2.29
C ASP A 199 2.86 1.47 -3.47
N ALA A 200 1.98 1.09 -4.39
CA ALA A 200 1.68 1.90 -5.58
C ALA A 200 1.15 3.29 -5.21
N VAL A 201 0.18 3.34 -4.28
CA VAL A 201 -0.40 4.62 -3.83
C VAL A 201 0.62 5.45 -3.05
N ALA A 202 1.48 4.84 -2.23
CA ALA A 202 2.52 5.57 -1.52
C ALA A 202 3.49 6.25 -2.50
N ARG A 203 3.92 5.56 -3.56
CA ARG A 203 4.81 6.07 -4.60
C ARG A 203 4.18 7.15 -5.48
N GLU A 204 2.86 7.18 -5.59
CA GLU A 204 2.12 8.22 -6.30
C GLU A 204 1.76 9.43 -5.43
N VAL A 205 1.57 9.24 -4.12
CA VAL A 205 1.12 10.31 -3.23
C VAL A 205 2.28 10.92 -2.44
N LEU A 206 3.07 10.10 -1.75
CA LEU A 206 3.96 10.55 -0.67
C LEU A 206 5.25 11.21 -1.15
N LYS A 207 5.61 11.11 -2.44
CA LYS A 207 6.77 11.80 -3.02
C LYS A 207 6.54 13.30 -3.25
N PHE A 208 5.28 13.71 -3.37
CA PHE A 208 4.91 15.10 -3.62
C PHE A 208 4.85 15.92 -2.32
N ASP A 209 4.71 17.24 -2.46
CA ASP A 209 4.53 18.14 -1.31
C ASP A 209 3.29 17.76 -0.49
N VAL A 210 3.38 17.92 0.83
CA VAL A 210 2.42 17.36 1.79
C VAL A 210 1.02 17.95 1.64
N GLU A 211 0.94 19.18 1.14
CA GLU A 211 -0.29 19.92 0.84
C GLU A 211 -1.06 19.28 -0.31
N ARG A 212 -0.36 18.56 -1.20
CA ARG A 212 -0.94 17.88 -2.36
C ARG A 212 -1.48 16.50 -2.02
N TRP A 213 -1.07 15.90 -0.90
CA TRP A 213 -1.41 14.52 -0.58
C TRP A 213 -2.91 14.26 -0.53
N GLY A 214 -3.69 15.17 0.06
CA GLY A 214 -5.15 15.02 0.12
C GLY A 214 -5.80 14.98 -1.26
N GLY A 215 -5.40 15.89 -2.16
CA GLY A 215 -5.90 15.91 -3.54
C GLY A 215 -5.44 14.71 -4.37
N LEU A 216 -4.25 14.18 -4.10
CA LEU A 216 -3.73 12.97 -4.77
C LEU A 216 -4.32 11.67 -4.21
N ALA A 217 -4.80 11.66 -2.96
CA ALA A 217 -5.41 10.50 -2.32
C ALA A 217 -6.84 10.24 -2.80
N VAL A 218 -7.62 11.30 -3.07
CA VAL A 218 -9.03 11.21 -3.51
C VAL A 218 -9.21 10.37 -4.78
N PRO A 219 -8.43 10.54 -5.87
CA PRO A 219 -8.51 9.68 -7.05
C PRO A 219 -8.44 8.18 -6.74
N HIS A 220 -7.58 7.77 -5.81
CA HIS A 220 -7.40 6.38 -5.40
C HIS A 220 -8.53 5.84 -4.52
N LEU A 221 -9.19 6.73 -3.76
CA LEU A 221 -10.40 6.43 -3.02
C LEU A 221 -11.56 6.19 -4.00
N ARG A 222 -11.72 7.08 -4.99
CA ARG A 222 -12.77 6.96 -6.02
C ARG A 222 -12.64 5.68 -6.84
N ASP A 223 -11.43 5.23 -7.14
CA ASP A 223 -11.18 3.91 -7.77
C ASP A 223 -11.85 2.76 -7.01
N TYR A 224 -11.96 2.86 -5.68
CA TYR A 224 -12.48 1.80 -4.83
C TYR A 224 -13.98 1.93 -4.52
N ILE A 225 -14.45 3.16 -4.35
CA ILE A 225 -15.82 3.45 -3.94
C ILE A 225 -16.29 4.80 -4.50
N ASP A 226 -17.55 4.87 -4.92
CA ASP A 226 -18.32 6.11 -5.09
C ASP A 226 -19.69 5.93 -4.41
N VAL A 227 -20.20 6.99 -3.81
CA VAL A 227 -21.52 7.01 -3.15
C VAL A 227 -22.48 7.88 -3.96
N LEU A 228 -23.60 7.29 -4.35
CA LEU A 228 -24.63 7.88 -5.20
C LEU A 228 -25.70 8.58 -4.36
N ALA A 229 -26.33 9.60 -4.94
CA ALA A 229 -27.52 10.22 -4.36
C ALA A 229 -28.68 9.22 -4.29
N GLU A 230 -28.91 8.51 -5.40
CA GLU A 230 -29.96 7.49 -5.55
C GLU A 230 -29.40 6.20 -6.19
N PRO A 231 -30.07 5.05 -6.03
CA PRO A 231 -29.66 3.83 -6.71
C PRO A 231 -29.67 4.03 -8.22
N GLU A 232 -28.62 3.56 -8.89
CA GLU A 232 -28.48 3.65 -10.36
C GLU A 232 -28.38 5.07 -10.93
N SER A 233 -28.49 6.13 -10.11
CA SER A 233 -28.26 7.51 -10.56
C SER A 233 -26.80 7.70 -10.98
N GLY A 234 -26.57 8.61 -11.93
CA GLY A 234 -25.23 9.13 -12.20
C GLY A 234 -24.73 10.07 -11.12
N ASP A 235 -25.66 10.65 -10.35
CA ASP A 235 -25.41 11.71 -9.39
C ASP A 235 -24.82 11.18 -8.07
N LEU A 236 -23.88 11.93 -7.50
CA LEU A 236 -23.22 11.59 -6.25
C LEU A 236 -23.99 12.16 -5.06
N ALA A 237 -23.86 11.52 -3.90
CA ALA A 237 -24.42 12.08 -2.67
C ALA A 237 -23.69 13.38 -2.30
N ASP A 238 -24.42 14.40 -1.81
CA ASP A 238 -23.86 15.74 -1.52
C ASP A 238 -22.57 15.70 -0.66
N TRP A 239 -22.57 14.88 0.40
CA TRP A 239 -21.41 14.74 1.28
C TRP A 239 -20.22 14.07 0.59
N TRP A 240 -20.49 13.18 -0.37
CA TRP A 240 -19.47 12.51 -1.17
C TRP A 240 -18.89 13.49 -2.19
N GLU A 241 -19.74 14.30 -2.82
CA GLU A 241 -19.32 15.36 -3.74
C GLU A 241 -18.46 16.43 -3.03
N GLU A 242 -18.82 16.83 -1.81
CA GLU A 242 -18.01 17.73 -0.96
C GLU A 242 -16.60 17.16 -0.70
N LEU A 243 -16.53 15.84 -0.46
CA LEU A 243 -15.27 15.13 -0.23
C LEU A 243 -14.43 15.05 -1.52
N ILE A 244 -15.03 14.68 -2.64
CA ILE A 244 -14.29 14.41 -3.88
C ILE A 244 -13.99 15.67 -4.72
N GLN A 245 -14.76 16.76 -4.56
CA GLN A 245 -14.55 18.04 -5.25
C GLN A 245 -14.32 17.92 -6.76
N GLU A 246 -15.16 17.12 -7.45
CA GLU A 246 -15.05 16.83 -8.90
C GLU A 246 -13.74 16.15 -9.36
N VAL A 247 -12.88 15.71 -8.44
CA VAL A 247 -11.59 15.11 -8.77
C VAL A 247 -11.78 13.77 -9.50
N PRO A 248 -11.15 13.53 -10.65
CA PRO A 248 -11.31 12.27 -11.40
C PRO A 248 -10.71 11.06 -10.68
N ARG A 249 -11.09 9.86 -11.13
CA ARG A 249 -10.51 8.58 -10.67
C ARG A 249 -9.03 8.47 -11.07
N ALA A 250 -8.23 7.76 -10.26
CA ALA A 250 -6.82 7.52 -10.61
C ALA A 250 -6.68 6.50 -11.75
N PHE A 251 -7.66 5.59 -11.91
CA PHE A 251 -7.60 4.43 -12.81
C PHE A 251 -6.35 3.59 -12.57
N LEU A 252 -5.89 3.54 -11.31
CA LEU A 252 -4.75 2.74 -10.94
C LEU A 252 -5.19 1.28 -10.91
N THR A 253 -5.04 0.61 -12.04
CA THR A 253 -5.04 -0.84 -12.09
C THR A 253 -3.71 -1.28 -11.51
N VAL A 254 -3.72 -1.90 -10.33
CA VAL A 254 -2.56 -2.70 -9.91
C VAL A 254 -2.47 -3.78 -10.98
N THR A 255 -1.44 -3.67 -11.82
CA THR A 255 -1.17 -4.47 -13.01
C THR A 255 -1.45 -5.95 -12.71
N ASP A 256 -2.09 -6.67 -13.63
CA ASP A 256 -2.52 -8.06 -13.40
C ASP A 256 -1.38 -8.83 -12.73
N ALA A 257 -1.66 -9.54 -11.64
CA ALA A 257 -0.65 -10.29 -10.91
C ALA A 257 0.14 -11.21 -11.85
N ALA A 258 -0.51 -11.71 -12.91
CA ALA A 258 0.12 -12.47 -13.98
C ALA A 258 1.11 -11.62 -14.81
N GLU A 259 0.75 -10.39 -15.20
CA GLU A 259 1.64 -9.46 -15.91
C GLU A 259 2.85 -9.07 -15.07
N VAL A 260 2.65 -8.77 -13.78
CA VAL A 260 3.75 -8.44 -12.85
C VAL A 260 4.69 -9.62 -12.65
N GLU A 261 4.16 -10.83 -12.50
CA GLU A 261 4.97 -12.04 -12.36
C GLU A 261 5.75 -12.34 -13.63
N LEU A 262 5.16 -12.10 -14.81
CA LEU A 262 5.81 -12.31 -16.09
C LEU A 262 6.90 -11.26 -16.36
N LEU A 263 6.68 -10.00 -16.00
CA LEU A 263 7.72 -8.96 -16.01
C LEU A 263 8.88 -9.32 -15.08
N ARG A 264 8.59 -9.82 -13.87
CA ARG A 264 9.63 -10.29 -12.94
C ARG A 264 10.43 -11.46 -13.50
N LEU A 265 9.76 -12.42 -14.15
CA LEU A 265 10.40 -13.55 -14.81
C LEU A 265 11.32 -13.06 -15.95
N GLN A 266 10.84 -12.13 -16.77
CA GLN A 266 11.60 -11.52 -17.86
C GLN A 266 12.84 -10.78 -17.34
N MET A 267 12.70 -9.94 -16.31
CA MET A 267 13.83 -9.25 -15.69
C MET A 267 14.85 -10.22 -15.09
N TRP A 268 14.40 -11.31 -14.47
CA TRP A 268 15.28 -12.36 -13.96
C TRP A 268 16.06 -13.02 -15.10
N ILE A 269 15.41 -13.35 -16.22
CA ILE A 269 16.09 -13.87 -17.42
C ILE A 269 17.15 -12.88 -17.91
N PHE A 270 16.82 -11.61 -18.09
CA PHE A 270 17.78 -10.61 -18.55
C PHE A 270 18.95 -10.44 -17.59
N LYS A 271 18.71 -10.47 -16.29
CA LYS A 271 19.77 -10.27 -15.30
C LYS A 271 20.66 -11.50 -15.10
N GLN A 272 20.09 -12.70 -15.15
CA GLN A 272 20.80 -13.93 -14.74
C GLN A 272 21.20 -14.81 -15.92
N VAL A 273 20.42 -14.80 -17.00
CA VAL A 273 20.56 -15.75 -18.11
C VAL A 273 21.10 -15.07 -19.36
N ALA A 274 20.70 -13.82 -19.65
CA ALA A 274 21.06 -13.15 -20.91
C ALA A 274 22.57 -13.06 -21.19
N PRO A 275 23.48 -12.81 -20.22
CA PRO A 275 24.92 -12.76 -20.53
C PRO A 275 25.46 -14.10 -21.05
N ALA A 276 25.10 -15.22 -20.40
CA ALA A 276 25.51 -16.55 -20.84
C ALA A 276 24.81 -16.96 -22.13
N PHE A 277 23.54 -16.59 -22.27
CA PHE A 277 22.75 -16.88 -23.47
C PHE A 277 23.29 -16.14 -24.71
N SER A 278 23.71 -14.87 -24.56
CA SER A 278 24.35 -14.09 -25.63
C SER A 278 25.61 -14.79 -26.15
N VAL A 279 26.48 -15.26 -25.26
CA VAL A 279 27.70 -16.01 -25.64
C VAL A 279 27.35 -17.29 -26.40
N LEU A 280 26.31 -18.01 -26.00
CA LEU A 280 25.86 -19.20 -26.72
C LEU A 280 25.36 -18.87 -28.13
N VAL A 281 24.62 -17.77 -28.29
CA VAL A 281 24.16 -17.31 -29.60
C VAL A 281 25.36 -16.91 -30.48
N ASP A 282 26.34 -16.19 -29.94
CA ASP A 282 27.54 -15.81 -30.69
C ASP A 282 28.37 -17.03 -31.13
N CYS A 283 28.41 -18.09 -30.31
CA CYS A 283 29.18 -19.31 -30.61
C CYS A 283 28.44 -20.31 -31.50
N MET A 284 27.11 -20.40 -31.39
CA MET A 284 26.31 -21.50 -31.97
C MET A 284 25.19 -21.03 -32.90
N GLY A 285 25.00 -19.72 -33.04
CA GLY A 285 23.94 -19.09 -33.84
C GLY A 285 22.60 -18.99 -33.12
N GLU A 286 21.63 -18.33 -33.76
CA GLU A 286 20.32 -18.00 -33.19
C GLU A 286 19.48 -19.24 -32.80
N GLY A 287 19.77 -20.40 -33.42
CA GLY A 287 19.07 -21.68 -33.18
C GLY A 287 19.14 -22.22 -31.74
N VAL A 288 19.96 -21.59 -30.89
CA VAL A 288 20.03 -21.90 -29.45
C VAL A 288 18.70 -21.61 -28.75
N LEU A 289 17.93 -20.62 -29.21
CA LEU A 289 16.63 -20.28 -28.60
C LEU A 289 15.61 -21.42 -28.76
N GLU A 290 15.54 -22.02 -29.94
CA GLU A 290 14.70 -23.18 -30.22
C GLU A 290 15.08 -24.36 -29.34
N ASN A 291 16.38 -24.59 -29.15
CA ASN A 291 16.88 -25.65 -28.28
C ASN A 291 16.48 -25.42 -26.81
N VAL A 292 16.67 -24.21 -26.27
CA VAL A 292 16.27 -23.88 -24.89
C VAL A 292 14.76 -24.02 -24.71
N ARG A 293 13.96 -23.58 -25.69
CA ARG A 293 12.50 -23.76 -25.69
C ARG A 293 12.11 -25.23 -25.72
N PHE A 294 12.74 -26.02 -26.58
CA PHE A 294 12.49 -27.46 -26.71
C PHE A 294 12.81 -28.19 -25.41
N TYR A 295 14.02 -28.03 -24.86
CA TYR A 295 14.41 -28.68 -23.61
C TYR A 295 13.60 -28.20 -22.40
N GLY A 296 13.26 -26.90 -22.34
CA GLY A 296 12.39 -26.34 -21.30
C GLY A 296 10.98 -26.93 -21.32
N SER A 297 10.50 -27.40 -22.48
CA SER A 297 9.15 -27.97 -22.60
C SER A 297 8.97 -29.32 -21.88
N PHE A 298 10.07 -30.07 -21.69
CA PHE A 298 10.11 -31.35 -20.98
C PHE A 298 10.25 -31.21 -19.45
N ARG A 299 10.47 -30.00 -18.94
CA ARG A 299 10.56 -29.75 -17.51
C ARG A 299 9.18 -29.52 -16.92
N ASP A 300 9.04 -29.80 -15.62
CA ASP A 300 7.83 -29.47 -14.88
C ASP A 300 7.61 -27.95 -14.87
N ARG A 301 6.47 -27.53 -15.44
CA ARG A 301 6.05 -26.13 -15.58
C ARG A 301 4.77 -25.83 -14.78
N SER A 302 4.35 -26.76 -13.91
CA SER A 302 3.16 -26.63 -13.06
C SER A 302 3.10 -25.30 -12.30
N ARG A 303 4.27 -24.81 -11.85
CA ARG A 303 4.43 -23.50 -11.18
C ARG A 303 4.00 -22.29 -12.02
N TYR A 304 3.99 -22.39 -13.35
CA TYR A 304 3.66 -21.28 -14.26
C TYR A 304 2.36 -21.51 -15.02
N GLU A 305 1.58 -22.53 -14.66
CA GLU A 305 0.34 -22.85 -15.37
C GLU A 305 -0.69 -21.72 -15.37
N HIS A 306 -0.75 -20.92 -14.30
CA HIS A 306 -1.64 -19.76 -14.23
C HIS A 306 -1.23 -18.67 -15.21
N LEU A 307 0.07 -18.48 -15.47
CA LEU A 307 0.55 -17.56 -16.51
C LEU A 307 0.19 -18.07 -17.90
N LEU A 308 0.42 -19.36 -18.15
CA LEU A 308 0.16 -20.00 -19.45
C LEU A 308 -1.32 -20.07 -19.82
N LYS A 309 -2.23 -20.06 -18.84
CA LYS A 309 -3.69 -20.10 -19.05
C LYS A 309 -4.31 -18.71 -19.22
N ASN A 310 -3.71 -17.68 -18.64
CA ASN A 310 -4.34 -16.37 -18.48
C ASN A 310 -3.73 -15.27 -19.35
N ILE A 311 -2.53 -15.48 -19.92
CA ILE A 311 -1.85 -14.49 -20.77
C ILE A 311 -1.65 -15.09 -22.16
N LYS A 312 -2.16 -14.43 -23.20
CA LYS A 312 -1.83 -14.76 -24.58
C LYS A 312 -0.68 -13.88 -25.08
N PRO A 313 0.14 -14.36 -26.03
CA PRO A 313 1.19 -13.55 -26.65
C PRO A 313 0.68 -12.25 -27.29
N GLU A 314 -0.61 -12.24 -27.66
CA GLU A 314 -1.32 -11.13 -28.31
C GLU A 314 -1.67 -9.99 -27.34
N ASP A 315 -1.73 -10.29 -26.04
CA ASP A 315 -2.10 -9.33 -24.98
C ASP A 315 -0.93 -8.41 -24.60
N PHE A 316 0.27 -8.66 -25.17
CA PHE A 316 1.47 -7.88 -24.89
C PHE A 316 1.46 -6.54 -25.64
N SER A 317 1.17 -5.46 -24.91
CA SER A 317 1.25 -4.09 -25.42
C SER A 317 2.72 -3.64 -25.62
N PRO A 318 3.03 -2.79 -26.63
CA PRO A 318 4.35 -2.16 -26.82
C PRO A 318 4.86 -1.33 -25.63
N LYS A 319 4.03 -1.08 -24.61
CA LYS A 319 4.39 -0.35 -23.39
C LYS A 319 5.48 -1.03 -22.55
N ILE A 320 5.65 -2.35 -22.67
CA ILE A 320 6.64 -3.11 -21.88
C ILE A 320 8.06 -2.95 -22.45
N GLU A 321 8.23 -2.83 -23.76
CA GLU A 321 9.55 -2.55 -24.36
C GLU A 321 10.11 -1.20 -23.88
N GLN A 322 9.26 -0.19 -23.69
CA GLN A 322 9.68 1.12 -23.18
C GLN A 322 10.16 1.08 -21.71
N ALA A 323 9.70 0.11 -20.92
CA ALA A 323 10.10 -0.03 -19.51
C ALA A 323 11.43 -0.77 -19.31
N ILE A 324 11.91 -1.49 -20.34
CA ILE A 324 13.15 -2.29 -20.28
C ILE A 324 14.37 -1.46 -20.74
N PHE A 325 14.14 -0.43 -21.57
CA PHE A 325 15.19 0.42 -22.15
C PHE A 325 15.21 1.86 -21.62
N ALA A 326 14.46 2.18 -20.56
CA ALA A 326 14.48 3.45 -19.84
C ALA A 326 15.24 3.33 -18.52
#